data_AF-A0A965PM35-F1
#
_entry.id   AF-A0A965PM35-F1
#
_cell.length_a   1.000
_cell.length_b   1.000
_cell.length_c   1.000
_cell.angle_alpha   90.00
_cell.angle_beta   90.00
_cell.angle_gamma   90.00
#
_symmetry.space_group_name_H-M   'P 1'
#
loop_
_entity.id
_entity.type
_entity.pdbx_description
1 polymer ?
#
loop_
_entity_poly.entity_id
_entity_poly.type
_entity_poly.pdbx_seq_one_letter_code
_entity_poly.pdbx_strand_id
1 'polypeptide(L)'
;MSNLDLIQITPSLGIEIKQNEITKKIIERLNELGLCDIKYKNSTDVILLVANLIEHLVKDKKINKKELLINIFQKVYNIQPTDRSIIEQQLEFLHSNKAIKKLSKFYLFCCSAYEYFFKRKEKKP
;
A
#
# COMPACT_ATOMS: atom_id res chain seq x y z
N MET A 1 38.70 0.98 10.72
CA MET A 1 37.50 0.11 10.74
C MET A 1 36.43 0.85 11.49
N SER A 2 35.43 1.36 10.78
CA SER A 2 34.33 2.14 11.36
C SER A 2 33.49 1.24 12.29
N ASN A 3 33.34 1.68 13.53
CA ASN A 3 32.46 1.06 14.52
C ASN A 3 31.07 0.85 13.90
N LEU A 4 30.67 -0.41 13.77
CA LEU A 4 29.27 -0.77 13.61
C LEU A 4 28.63 -0.69 15.00
N ASP A 5 28.47 0.52 15.51
CA ASP A 5 27.60 0.73 16.67
C ASP A 5 26.19 0.31 16.25
N LEU A 6 25.66 -0.72 16.92
CA LEU A 6 24.27 -1.13 16.77
C LEU A 6 23.40 0.03 17.21
N ILE A 7 22.94 0.83 16.25
CA ILE A 7 21.98 1.90 16.46
C ILE A 7 20.74 1.27 17.08
N GLN A 8 20.46 1.60 18.35
CA GLN A 8 19.21 1.18 18.99
C GLN A 8 18.05 1.76 18.19
N ILE A 9 17.17 0.88 17.70
CA ILE A 9 16.02 1.30 16.89
C ILE A 9 15.15 2.20 17.75
N THR A 10 15.18 3.50 17.46
CA THR A 10 14.26 4.43 18.10
C THR A 10 12.84 4.14 17.60
N PRO A 11 11.81 4.38 18.41
CA PRO A 11 10.43 4.06 18.04
C PRO A 11 9.95 4.79 16.77
N SER A 12 10.56 5.91 16.38
CA SER A 12 10.31 6.60 15.10
C SER A 12 10.88 5.83 13.91
N LEU A 13 12.14 5.39 13.99
CA LEU A 13 12.78 4.59 12.95
C LEU A 13 12.04 3.28 12.67
N GLY A 14 11.53 2.62 13.73
CA GLY A 14 10.71 1.41 13.57
C GLY A 14 9.42 1.62 12.77
N ILE A 15 8.82 2.82 12.85
CA ILE A 15 7.63 3.17 12.07
C ILE A 15 8.00 3.42 10.61
N GLU A 16 9.11 4.12 10.36
CA GLU A 16 9.60 4.40 9.00
C GLU A 16 9.96 3.12 8.25
N ILE A 17 10.62 2.17 8.91
CA ILE A 17 10.94 0.86 8.32
C ILE A 17 9.64 0.15 7.87
N LYS A 18 8.62 0.11 8.75
CA LYS A 18 7.32 -0.48 8.40
C LYS A 18 6.62 0.24 7.24
N GLN A 19 6.66 1.58 7.22
CA GLN A 19 6.10 2.36 6.11
C GLN A 19 6.81 2.04 4.78
N ASN A 20 8.13 1.88 4.82
CA ASN A 20 8.92 1.50 3.65
C ASN A 20 8.61 0.07 3.18
N GLU A 21 8.46 -0.89 4.09
CA GLU A 21 8.02 -2.25 3.75
C GLU A 21 6.64 -2.29 3.10
N ILE A 22 5.68 -1.55 3.66
CA ILE A 22 4.32 -1.44 3.11
C ILE A 22 4.36 -0.80 1.73
N THR A 23 5.12 0.29 1.57
CA THR A 23 5.33 0.97 0.29
C THR A 23 5.88 0.01 -0.75
N LYS A 24 6.92 -0.77 -0.41
CA LYS A 24 7.53 -1.72 -1.32
C LYS A 24 6.54 -2.79 -1.77
N LYS A 25 5.77 -3.40 -0.85
CA LYS A 25 4.74 -4.40 -1.17
C LYS A 25 3.65 -3.86 -2.09
N ILE A 26 3.22 -2.62 -1.88
CA ILE A 26 2.20 -2.00 -2.74
C ILE A 26 2.76 -1.75 -4.14
N ILE A 27 3.99 -1.23 -4.26
CA ILE A 27 4.63 -1.00 -5.55
C ILE A 27 4.85 -2.30 -6.31
N GLU A 28 5.32 -3.36 -5.64
CA GLU A 28 5.44 -4.70 -6.23
C GLU A 28 4.09 -5.17 -6.78
N ARG A 29 3.01 -4.98 -6.03
CA ARG A 29 1.66 -5.36 -6.49
C ARG A 29 1.17 -4.52 -7.67
N LEU A 30 1.48 -3.23 -7.71
CA LEU A 30 1.14 -2.37 -8.85
C LEU A 30 1.93 -2.77 -10.12
N ASN A 31 3.21 -3.15 -9.95
CA ASN A 31 4.04 -3.68 -11.03
C ASN A 31 3.47 -4.99 -11.59
N GLU A 32 3.06 -5.93 -10.72
CA GLU A 32 2.44 -7.19 -11.14
C GLU A 32 1.15 -6.99 -11.96
N LEU A 33 0.42 -5.91 -11.67
CA LEU A 33 -0.84 -5.58 -12.35
C LEU A 33 -0.63 -4.69 -13.60
N GLY A 34 0.60 -4.26 -13.89
CA GLY A 34 0.89 -3.36 -15.01
C GLY A 34 0.30 -1.96 -14.84
N LEU A 35 0.09 -1.51 -13.60
CA LEU A 35 -0.58 -0.24 -13.30
C LEU A 35 0.37 0.94 -13.12
N CYS A 36 1.69 0.77 -13.28
CA CYS A 36 2.68 1.81 -13.06
C CYS A 36 2.80 2.86 -14.19
N ASP A 37 2.00 2.74 -15.25
CA ASP A 37 1.98 3.71 -16.34
C ASP A 37 1.38 5.05 -15.91
N ILE A 38 1.96 6.16 -16.42
CA ILE A 38 1.54 7.54 -16.13
C ILE A 38 0.04 7.77 -16.45
N LYS A 39 -0.54 7.03 -17.41
CA LYS A 39 -1.95 7.11 -17.77
C LYS A 39 -2.91 6.83 -16.60
N TYR A 40 -2.44 6.09 -15.59
CA TYR A 40 -3.22 5.73 -14.42
C TYR A 40 -3.09 6.69 -13.24
N LYS A 41 -2.25 7.74 -13.35
CA LYS A 41 -1.93 8.65 -12.23
C LYS A 41 -3.17 9.28 -11.56
N ASN A 42 -4.20 9.60 -12.34
CA ASN A 42 -5.42 10.27 -11.89
C ASN A 42 -6.65 9.34 -11.89
N SER A 43 -6.43 8.03 -12.12
CA SER A 43 -7.52 7.07 -12.15
C SER A 43 -8.04 6.84 -10.73
N THR A 44 -9.32 7.14 -10.53
CA THR A 44 -10.02 6.91 -9.26
C THR A 44 -9.94 5.44 -8.83
N ASP A 45 -9.97 4.50 -9.77
CA ASP A 45 -9.90 3.07 -9.49
C ASP A 45 -8.54 2.66 -8.91
N VAL A 46 -7.46 3.23 -9.44
CA VAL A 46 -6.10 2.97 -8.95
C VAL A 46 -5.89 3.60 -7.58
N ILE A 47 -6.43 4.80 -7.35
CA ILE A 47 -6.41 5.44 -6.03
C ILE A 47 -7.19 4.59 -5.02
N LEU A 48 -8.37 4.09 -5.39
CA LEU A 48 -9.17 3.20 -4.55
C LEU A 48 -8.44 1.90 -4.24
N LEU A 49 -7.79 1.28 -5.25
CA LEU A 49 -6.99 0.07 -5.06
C LEU A 49 -5.88 0.30 -4.05
N VAL A 50 -5.07 1.36 -4.23
CA VAL A 50 -3.97 1.69 -3.33
C VAL A 50 -4.48 2.03 -1.92
N ALA A 51 -5.55 2.81 -1.80
CA ALA A 51 -6.17 3.13 -0.52
C ALA A 51 -6.65 1.88 0.22
N ASN A 52 -7.28 0.94 -0.49
CA ASN A 52 -7.66 -0.35 0.08
C ASN A 52 -6.43 -1.16 0.50
N LEU A 53 -5.39 -1.26 -0.32
CA LEU A 53 -4.17 -1.99 0.05
C LEU A 53 -3.53 -1.41 1.32
N ILE A 54 -3.46 -0.08 1.44
CA ILE A 54 -2.98 0.61 2.65
C ILE A 54 -3.84 0.24 3.86
N GLU A 55 -5.16 0.24 3.73
CA GLU A 55 -6.08 -0.10 4.82
C GLU A 55 -5.88 -1.52 5.36
N HIS A 56 -5.47 -2.44 4.48
CA HIS A 56 -5.20 -3.83 4.84
C HIS A 56 -3.81 -4.05 5.43
N LEU A 57 -2.81 -3.36 4.90
CA LEU A 57 -1.41 -3.54 5.31
C LEU A 57 -1.06 -2.73 6.57
N VAL A 58 -1.68 -1.56 6.77
CA VAL A 58 -1.46 -0.73 7.95
C VAL A 58 -2.25 -1.28 9.14
N LYS A 59 -1.55 -1.96 10.04
CA LYS A 59 -2.08 -2.41 11.35
C LYS A 59 -1.94 -1.33 12.43
N ASP A 60 -0.92 -0.48 12.32
CA ASP A 60 -0.57 0.53 13.32
C ASP A 60 -1.35 1.83 13.09
N LYS A 61 -2.07 2.31 14.13
CA LYS A 61 -2.87 3.54 14.06
C LYS A 61 -2.03 4.83 13.96
N LYS A 62 -0.73 4.75 14.28
CA LYS A 62 0.20 5.89 14.24
C LYS A 62 0.68 6.25 12.84
N ILE A 63 0.40 5.41 11.83
CA ILE A 63 0.80 5.64 10.45
C ILE A 63 -0.25 6.51 9.75
N ASN A 64 0.17 7.65 9.21
CA ASN A 64 -0.67 8.52 8.40
C ASN A 64 -0.93 7.88 7.03
N LYS A 65 -2.10 7.27 6.87
CA LYS A 65 -2.49 6.56 5.64
C LYS A 65 -2.60 7.48 4.42
N LYS A 66 -3.10 8.72 4.60
CA LYS A 66 -3.21 9.74 3.53
C LYS A 66 -1.82 10.11 3.00
N GLU A 67 -0.88 10.42 3.89
CA GLU A 67 0.50 10.73 3.50
C GLU A 67 1.20 9.53 2.85
N LEU A 68 0.97 8.32 3.36
CA LEU A 68 1.52 7.10 2.78
C LEU A 68 1.03 6.88 1.34
N LEU A 69 -0.25 7.14 1.06
CA LEU A 69 -0.80 7.08 -0.30
C LEU A 69 -0.12 8.07 -1.22
N ILE A 70 0.01 9.32 -0.80
CA ILE A 70 0.68 10.37 -1.59
C ILE A 70 2.14 9.98 -1.86
N ASN A 71 2.84 9.46 -0.86
CA ASN A 71 4.23 9.01 -1.00
C ASN A 71 4.37 7.86 -2.00
N ILE A 72 3.41 6.93 -2.04
CA ILE A 72 3.39 5.84 -3.04
C ILE A 72 3.17 6.42 -4.44
N PHE A 73 2.19 7.32 -4.61
CA PHE A 73 1.92 7.96 -5.90
C PHE A 73 3.11 8.80 -6.38
N GLN A 74 3.81 9.50 -5.47
CA GLN A 74 5.06 10.20 -5.78
C GLN A 74 6.13 9.24 -6.30
N LYS A 75 6.31 8.09 -5.65
CA LYS A 75 7.34 7.10 -6.05
C LYS A 75 7.02 6.41 -7.37
N VAL A 76 5.74 6.16 -7.68
CA VAL A 76 5.34 5.43 -8.88
C VAL A 76 5.17 6.35 -10.09
N TYR A 77 4.51 7.50 -9.93
CA TYR A 77 4.11 8.36 -11.06
C TYR A 77 4.83 9.70 -11.11
N ASN A 78 5.68 10.02 -10.13
CA ASN A 78 6.34 11.31 -9.98
C ASN A 78 5.36 12.49 -10.07
N ILE A 79 4.32 12.46 -9.23
CA ILE A 79 3.23 13.44 -9.25
C ILE A 79 3.74 14.87 -8.98
N GLN A 80 3.07 15.83 -9.62
CA GLN A 80 3.29 17.27 -9.39
C GLN A 80 2.43 17.76 -8.22
N PRO A 81 2.75 18.92 -7.60
CA PRO A 81 1.95 19.47 -6.51
C PRO A 81 0.50 19.76 -6.90
N THR A 82 0.22 20.00 -8.19
CA THR A 82 -1.14 20.13 -8.72
C THR A 82 -1.89 18.80 -8.75
N ASP A 83 -1.23 17.70 -9.10
CA ASP A 83 -1.85 16.37 -9.10
C ASP A 83 -2.14 15.89 -7.66
N ARG A 84 -1.33 16.34 -6.69
CA ARG A 84 -1.53 16.03 -5.28
C ARG A 84 -2.90 16.50 -4.77
N SER A 85 -3.31 17.73 -5.07
CA SER A 85 -4.61 18.25 -4.61
C SER A 85 -5.78 17.47 -5.21
N ILE A 86 -5.65 17.05 -6.47
CA ILE A 86 -6.64 16.21 -7.16
C ILE A 86 -6.78 14.86 -6.46
N ILE A 87 -5.65 14.19 -6.17
CA ILE A 87 -5.64 12.90 -5.47
C ILE A 87 -6.24 13.04 -4.07
N GLU A 88 -5.94 14.13 -3.36
CA GLU A 88 -6.51 14.39 -2.03
C GLU A 88 -8.02 14.58 -2.07
N GLN A 89 -8.55 15.31 -3.06
CA GLN A 89 -9.99 15.47 -3.28
C GLN A 89 -10.67 14.14 -3.63
N GLN A 90 -10.06 13.35 -4.52
CA GLN A 90 -10.56 12.02 -4.88
C GLN A 90 -10.57 11.09 -3.67
N LEU A 91 -9.55 11.15 -2.82
CA LEU A 91 -9.48 10.36 -1.60
C LEU A 91 -10.58 10.73 -0.60
N GLU A 92 -10.85 12.03 -0.41
CA GLU A 92 -11.94 12.50 0.44
C GLU A 92 -13.31 12.04 -0.09
N PHE A 93 -13.51 12.07 -1.41
CA PHE A 93 -14.70 11.52 -2.06
C PHE A 93 -14.86 10.00 -1.86
N LEU A 94 -13.77 9.23 -1.97
CA LEU A 94 -13.81 7.78 -1.72
C LEU A 94 -14.09 7.47 -0.24
N HIS A 95 -13.60 8.30 0.66
CA HIS A 95 -13.84 8.18 2.09
C HIS A 95 -15.29 8.51 2.46
N SER A 96 -15.85 9.60 1.92
CA SER A 96 -17.26 9.98 2.13
C SER A 96 -18.23 8.94 1.59
N ASN A 97 -17.90 8.29 0.46
CA ASN A 97 -18.68 7.20 -0.12
C ASN A 97 -18.48 5.83 0.54
N LYS A 98 -17.64 5.72 1.59
CA LYS A 98 -17.30 4.44 2.25
C LYS A 98 -16.83 3.35 1.28
N ALA A 99 -16.18 3.75 0.19
CA ALA A 99 -15.64 2.85 -0.81
C ALA A 99 -14.41 2.09 -0.28
N ILE A 100 -13.66 2.72 0.64
CA ILE A 100 -12.51 2.11 1.32
C ILE A 100 -13.03 1.18 2.43
N LYS A 101 -12.89 -0.12 2.24
CA LYS A 101 -13.40 -1.14 3.16
C LYS A 101 -12.29 -2.06 3.63
N LYS A 102 -12.27 -2.35 4.93
CA LYS A 102 -11.41 -3.37 5.51
C LYS A 102 -12.07 -4.74 5.36
N LEU A 103 -11.38 -5.69 4.74
CA LEU A 103 -11.86 -7.07 4.66
C LEU A 103 -11.96 -7.68 6.05
N SER A 104 -13.02 -8.48 6.26
CA SER A 104 -13.16 -9.26 7.48
C SER A 104 -12.04 -10.28 7.59
N LYS A 105 -11.54 -10.49 8.81
CA LYS A 105 -10.50 -11.49 9.12
C LYS A 105 -10.91 -12.90 8.66
N PHE A 106 -12.21 -13.19 8.65
CA PHE A 106 -12.74 -14.46 8.18
C PHE A 106 -12.44 -14.69 6.69
N TYR A 107 -12.67 -13.69 5.84
CA TYR A 107 -12.36 -13.80 4.42
C TYR A 107 -10.86 -13.97 4.16
N LEU A 108 -10.02 -13.25 4.91
CA LEU A 108 -8.56 -13.42 4.83
C LEU A 108 -8.13 -14.84 5.21
N PHE A 109 -8.77 -15.43 6.22
CA PHE A 109 -8.53 -16.83 6.60
C PHE A 109 -8.95 -17.79 5.49
N CYS A 110 -10.16 -17.62 4.91
CA CYS A 110 -10.63 -18.45 3.80
C CYS A 110 -9.70 -18.36 2.58
N CYS A 111 -9.24 -17.16 2.21
CA CYS A 111 -8.27 -16.99 1.12
C CYS A 111 -6.94 -17.69 1.43
N SER A 112 -6.43 -17.55 2.65
CA SER A 112 -5.16 -18.19 3.05
C SER A 112 -5.27 -19.71 3.05
N ALA A 113 -6.40 -20.25 3.54
CA ALA A 113 -6.69 -21.67 3.49
C ALA A 113 -6.80 -22.14 2.03
N TYR A 114 -7.53 -21.42 1.18
CA TYR A 114 -7.64 -21.72 -0.24
C TYR A 114 -6.26 -21.74 -0.92
N GLU A 115 -5.43 -20.71 -0.72
CA GLU A 115 -4.07 -20.70 -1.26
C GLU A 115 -3.24 -21.89 -0.77
N TYR A 116 -3.32 -22.23 0.52
CA TYR A 116 -2.60 -23.36 1.09
C TYR A 116 -3.01 -24.70 0.45
N PHE A 117 -4.30 -24.92 0.25
CA PHE A 117 -4.83 -26.18 -0.29
C PHE A 117 -4.73 -26.28 -1.82
N PHE A 118 -4.89 -25.17 -2.55
CA PHE A 118 -5.04 -25.20 -4.01
C PHE A 118 -3.82 -24.66 -4.76
N LYS A 119 -3.07 -23.68 -4.22
CA LYS A 119 -1.89 -23.09 -4.90
C LYS A 119 -0.67 -24.02 -4.91
N ARG A 120 -0.65 -25.05 -4.05
CA ARG A 120 0.36 -26.12 -4.09
C ARG A 120 0.19 -27.08 -5.27
N LYS A 121 -0.98 -27.13 -5.92
CA LYS A 121 -1.23 -28.05 -7.04
C LYS A 121 -0.68 -27.54 -8.37
N GLU A 122 -0.43 -26.24 -8.52
CA GLU A 122 0.08 -25.62 -9.76
C GLU A 122 1.61 -25.54 -9.85
N LYS A 123 2.35 -25.98 -8.81
CA LYS A 123 3.80 -26.18 -8.89
C LYS A 123 4.13 -27.67 -8.95
N LYS A 124 3.83 -28.29 -10.09
CA LYS A 124 4.50 -29.51 -10.58
C LYS A 124 4.98 -29.19 -12.01
N PRO A 125 6.17 -29.70 -12.37
CA PRO A 125 7.17 -29.04 -13.22
C PRO A 125 6.68 -28.59 -14.60
#